data_AF-A0A413G1M2-F1
#
_entry.id   AF-A0A413G1M2-F1
#
_cell.length_a   1.000
_cell.length_b   1.000
_cell.length_c   1.000
_cell.angle_alpha   90.00
_cell.angle_beta   90.00
_cell.angle_gamma   90.00
#
_symmetry.space_group_name_H-M   'P 1'
#
loop_
_entity.id
_entity.type
_entity.pdbx_description
1 polymer ?
#
loop_
_entity_poly.entity_id
_entity_poly.type
_entity_poly.pdbx_seq_one_letter_code
_entity_poly.pdbx_strand_id
1 'polypeptide(L)'
;MLATVDSTDQSTSAGVALTFNETPLISGNAITHQAGSPDIQIHQPGIYQASFHGTASPEPNTTIPSTLLAQLYLNGAPVAGATANHTFTASTEAATMTFSVPFRVDGAATLQVVASQAGFLFDDIALTVIRLGDAS
;
A
#
# COMPACT_ATOMS: atom_id res chain seq x y z
N MET A 1 -12.71 -10.52 -3.20
CA MET A 1 -11.71 -9.88 -2.32
C MET A 1 -10.32 -10.30 -2.75
N LEU A 2 -9.31 -9.55 -2.35
CA LEU A 2 -7.90 -9.83 -2.58
C LEU A 2 -7.12 -9.65 -1.27
N ALA A 3 -6.15 -10.51 -1.00
CA ALA A 3 -5.05 -10.23 -0.09
C ALA A 3 -3.72 -10.49 -0.80
N THR A 4 -2.81 -9.52 -0.71
CA THR A 4 -1.46 -9.58 -1.26
C THR A 4 -0.46 -9.22 -0.18
N VAL A 5 0.70 -9.86 -0.16
CA VAL A 5 1.70 -9.75 0.92
C VAL A 5 3.12 -9.68 0.35
N ASP A 6 4.03 -9.13 1.14
CA ASP A 6 5.47 -9.28 0.97
C ASP A 6 6.13 -9.29 2.35
N SER A 7 6.82 -10.40 2.65
CA SER A 7 7.56 -10.63 3.90
C SER A 7 9.07 -10.42 3.73
N THR A 8 9.47 -9.80 2.62
CA THR A 8 10.86 -9.46 2.34
C THR A 8 11.09 -7.98 2.50
N ASP A 9 12.24 -7.61 3.05
CA ASP A 9 12.70 -6.23 3.14
C ASP A 9 12.73 -5.58 1.74
N GLN A 10 12.05 -4.45 1.59
CA GLN A 10 12.11 -3.63 0.39
C GLN A 10 12.53 -2.19 0.70
N SER A 11 13.63 -1.75 0.09
CA SER A 11 14.06 -0.35 0.14
C SER A 11 13.09 0.56 -0.58
N THR A 12 12.72 1.66 0.06
CA THR A 12 11.84 2.64 -0.54
C THR A 12 12.59 3.55 -1.50
N SER A 13 11.85 4.03 -2.51
CA SER A 13 12.26 5.14 -3.36
C SER A 13 11.14 6.17 -3.37
N ALA A 14 11.50 7.46 -3.41
CA ALA A 14 10.52 8.54 -3.35
C ALA A 14 9.55 8.48 -4.53
N GLY A 15 8.25 8.35 -4.24
CA GLY A 15 7.20 8.28 -5.25
C GLY A 15 7.10 6.93 -5.97
N VAL A 16 7.80 5.88 -5.49
CA VAL A 16 7.75 4.54 -6.06
C VAL A 16 6.78 3.67 -5.26
N ALA A 17 6.02 2.84 -5.98
CA ALA A 17 5.06 1.91 -5.39
C ALA A 17 5.77 0.72 -4.74
N LEU A 18 5.24 0.29 -3.59
CA LEU A 18 5.67 -0.92 -2.89
C LEU A 18 5.23 -2.15 -3.67
N THR A 19 6.11 -3.13 -3.78
CA THR A 19 5.85 -4.38 -4.50
C THR A 19 5.29 -5.42 -3.54
N PHE A 20 4.32 -6.21 -4.00
CA PHE A 20 3.84 -7.36 -3.25
C PHE A 20 4.24 -8.66 -3.95
N ASN A 21 4.99 -9.52 -3.27
CA ASN A 21 5.60 -10.71 -3.86
C ASN A 21 4.67 -11.92 -3.91
N GLU A 22 3.60 -11.94 -3.13
CA GLU A 22 2.70 -13.09 -3.02
C GLU A 22 1.23 -12.68 -3.01
N THR A 23 0.35 -13.58 -3.46
CA THR A 23 -1.11 -13.35 -3.48
C THR A 23 -1.85 -14.53 -2.86
N PRO A 24 -1.81 -14.65 -1.52
CA PRO A 24 -2.34 -15.82 -0.82
C PRO A 24 -3.86 -15.98 -0.95
N LEU A 25 -4.60 -14.91 -1.25
CA LEU A 25 -6.06 -14.97 -1.37
C LEU A 25 -6.57 -14.12 -2.53
N ILE A 26 -7.27 -14.78 -3.46
CA ILE A 26 -8.14 -14.15 -4.45
C ILE A 26 -9.50 -14.82 -4.36
N SER A 27 -10.56 -14.01 -4.34
CA SER A 27 -11.94 -14.48 -4.45
C SER A 27 -12.72 -13.60 -5.41
N GLY A 28 -13.32 -14.24 -6.43
CA GLY A 28 -13.98 -13.57 -7.55
C GLY A 28 -13.00 -13.04 -8.59
N ASN A 29 -13.50 -12.20 -9.51
CA ASN A 29 -12.75 -11.63 -10.63
C ASN A 29 -12.76 -10.09 -10.65
N ALA A 30 -13.36 -9.45 -9.64
CA ALA A 30 -13.43 -7.99 -9.56
C ALA A 30 -12.07 -7.33 -9.28
N ILE A 31 -11.16 -8.07 -8.63
CA ILE A 31 -9.84 -7.59 -8.21
C ILE A 31 -8.83 -8.69 -8.56
N THR A 32 -7.71 -8.33 -9.19
CA THR A 32 -6.61 -9.24 -9.50
C THR A 32 -5.27 -8.61 -9.12
N HIS A 33 -4.27 -9.45 -8.90
CA HIS A 33 -2.90 -9.03 -8.65
C HIS A 33 -1.95 -10.05 -9.27
N GLN A 34 -0.83 -9.58 -9.82
CA GLN A 34 0.26 -10.42 -10.29
C GLN A 34 1.37 -10.41 -9.23
N ALA A 35 1.73 -11.57 -8.71
CA ALA A 35 2.85 -11.70 -7.76
C ALA A 35 4.14 -11.03 -8.29
N GLY A 36 4.82 -10.27 -7.43
CA GLY A 36 5.99 -9.47 -7.78
C GLY A 36 5.65 -8.14 -8.46
N SER A 37 4.39 -7.71 -8.43
CA SER A 37 3.93 -6.43 -8.96
C SER A 37 3.56 -5.47 -7.83
N PRO A 38 3.70 -4.15 -8.02
CA PRO A 38 3.06 -3.16 -7.16
C PRO A 38 1.57 -2.94 -7.50
N ASP A 39 1.11 -3.44 -8.64
CA ASP A 39 -0.20 -3.09 -9.20
C ASP A 39 -1.30 -4.07 -8.79
N ILE A 40 -2.31 -3.56 -8.10
CA ILE A 40 -3.59 -4.25 -7.90
C ILE A 40 -4.59 -3.73 -8.93
N GLN A 41 -5.16 -4.63 -9.73
CA GLN A 41 -6.10 -4.27 -10.80
C GLN A 41 -7.54 -4.48 -10.34
N ILE A 42 -8.39 -3.46 -10.52
CA ILE A 42 -9.83 -3.49 -10.31
C ILE A 42 -10.53 -3.49 -11.67
N HIS A 43 -11.47 -4.42 -11.85
CA HIS A 43 -12.18 -4.64 -13.14
C HIS A 43 -13.64 -4.21 -13.12
N GLN A 44 -14.18 -3.89 -11.94
CA GLN A 44 -15.61 -3.59 -11.77
C GLN A 44 -15.80 -2.29 -10.98
N PRO A 45 -16.73 -1.41 -11.37
CA PRO A 45 -17.08 -0.25 -10.55
C PRO A 45 -17.68 -0.69 -9.21
N GLY A 46 -17.65 0.20 -8.22
CA GLY A 46 -18.24 -0.03 -6.91
C GLY A 46 -17.54 0.71 -5.79
N ILE A 47 -17.97 0.39 -4.56
CA ILE A 47 -17.30 0.82 -3.34
C ILE A 47 -16.37 -0.30 -2.89
N TYR A 48 -15.14 0.06 -2.59
CA TYR A 48 -14.09 -0.82 -2.13
C TYR A 48 -13.58 -0.37 -0.77
N GLN A 49 -13.03 -1.28 0.01
CA GLN A 49 -12.25 -0.98 1.21
C GLN A 49 -10.85 -1.56 1.06
N ALA A 50 -9.85 -0.74 1.32
CA ALA A 50 -8.45 -1.14 1.35
C ALA A 50 -7.95 -1.03 2.79
N SER A 51 -7.24 -2.06 3.24
CA SER A 51 -6.54 -2.09 4.51
C SER A 51 -5.09 -2.47 4.27
N PHE A 52 -4.18 -1.60 4.66
CA PHE A 52 -2.73 -1.81 4.55
C PHE A 52 -2.12 -1.96 5.93
N HIS A 53 -1.14 -2.86 6.04
CA HIS A 53 -0.21 -2.92 7.16
C HIS A 53 1.20 -3.11 6.63
N GLY A 54 2.17 -2.65 7.42
CA GLY A 54 3.59 -2.87 7.19
C GLY A 54 4.40 -2.34 8.37
N THR A 55 5.63 -2.81 8.51
CA THR A 55 6.61 -2.22 9.41
C THR A 55 7.58 -1.39 8.57
N ALA A 56 7.84 -0.15 8.99
CA ALA A 56 8.84 0.70 8.37
C ALA A 56 9.98 1.00 9.34
N SER A 57 11.20 1.10 8.82
CA SER A 57 12.38 1.52 9.57
C SER A 57 13.33 2.36 8.71
N PRO A 58 14.14 3.27 9.27
CA PRO A 58 15.16 4.00 8.52
C PRO A 58 16.27 3.07 8.05
N GLU A 59 16.73 3.23 6.81
CA GLU A 59 17.96 2.60 6.35
C GLU A 59 19.20 3.19 7.03
N PRO A 60 20.34 2.46 7.05
CA PRO A 60 21.61 3.02 7.52
C PRO A 60 21.94 4.33 6.79
N ASN A 61 22.36 5.34 7.57
CA ASN A 61 22.71 6.68 7.09
C ASN A 61 21.55 7.58 6.62
N THR A 62 20.30 7.18 6.85
CA THR A 62 19.16 8.09 6.64
C THR A 62 19.22 9.26 7.61
N THR A 63 19.20 10.49 7.06
CA THR A 63 19.15 11.72 7.86
C THR A 63 17.82 11.78 8.61
N ILE A 64 17.89 11.89 9.93
CA ILE A 64 16.75 11.98 10.84
C ILE A 64 16.84 13.28 11.67
N PRO A 65 15.72 13.91 12.06
CA PRO A 65 14.35 13.42 11.91
C PRO A 65 13.85 13.47 10.46
N SER A 66 13.10 12.46 10.04
CA SER A 66 12.46 12.43 8.72
C SER A 66 11.11 11.74 8.78
N THR A 67 10.19 12.15 7.91
CA THR A 67 8.82 11.66 7.88
C THR A 67 8.57 10.81 6.64
N LEU A 68 8.24 9.54 6.86
CA LEU A 68 7.80 8.62 5.82
C LEU A 68 6.27 8.59 5.75
N LEU A 69 5.74 8.54 4.53
CA LEU A 69 4.33 8.32 4.27
C LEU A 69 4.16 7.11 3.34
N ALA A 70 3.20 6.26 3.65
CA ALA A 70 2.64 5.27 2.73
C ALA A 70 1.23 5.72 2.36
N GLN A 71 0.96 5.87 1.06
CA GLN A 71 -0.29 6.42 0.55
C GLN A 71 -0.87 5.47 -0.51
N LEU A 72 -2.17 5.17 -0.41
CA LEU A 72 -2.88 4.48 -1.50
C LEU A 72 -3.16 5.45 -2.64
N TYR A 73 -2.85 5.03 -3.86
CA TYR A 73 -3.16 5.71 -5.10
C TYR A 73 -4.17 4.90 -5.91
N LEU A 74 -5.13 5.57 -6.52
CA LEU A 74 -6.09 5.05 -7.48
C LEU A 74 -5.87 5.78 -8.81
N ASN A 75 -5.47 5.06 -9.86
CA ASN A 75 -5.14 5.63 -11.17
C ASN A 75 -4.16 6.81 -11.10
N GLY A 76 -3.14 6.71 -10.23
CA GLY A 76 -2.14 7.76 -10.05
C GLY A 76 -2.60 8.98 -9.25
N ALA A 77 -3.84 9.01 -8.75
CA ALA A 77 -4.33 10.03 -7.82
C ALA A 77 -4.39 9.49 -6.38
N PRO A 78 -4.01 10.28 -5.35
CA PRO A 78 -4.06 9.83 -3.97
C PRO A 78 -5.51 9.62 -3.50
N VAL A 79 -5.77 8.49 -2.85
CA VAL A 79 -7.06 8.21 -2.21
C VAL A 79 -7.12 8.94 -0.87
N ALA A 80 -8.11 9.82 -0.71
CA ALA A 80 -8.26 10.63 0.49
C ALA A 80 -8.39 9.74 1.76
N GLY A 81 -7.58 10.05 2.78
CA GLY A 81 -7.57 9.32 4.06
C GLY A 81 -6.82 7.98 4.04
N ALA A 82 -6.38 7.49 2.88
CA ALA A 82 -5.63 6.25 2.75
C ALA A 82 -4.12 6.43 2.99
N THR A 83 -3.77 7.07 4.11
CA THR A 83 -2.39 7.46 4.42
C THR A 83 -1.99 6.90 5.77
N ALA A 84 -0.82 6.27 5.82
CA ALA A 84 -0.07 6.05 7.06
C ALA A 84 1.14 6.99 7.05
N ASN A 85 1.43 7.64 8.18
CA ASN A 85 2.63 8.47 8.31
C ASN A 85 3.33 8.20 9.63
N HIS A 86 4.64 8.41 9.64
CA HIS A 86 5.44 8.35 10.85
C HIS A 86 6.67 9.24 10.73
N THR A 87 7.02 9.94 11.80
CA THR A 87 8.25 10.74 11.88
C THR A 87 9.26 9.98 12.71
N PHE A 88 10.29 9.46 12.04
CA PHE A 88 11.38 8.74 12.66
C PHE A 88 12.37 9.73 13.28
N THR A 89 12.75 9.48 14.52
CA THR A 89 13.66 10.33 15.29
C THR A 89 14.91 9.59 15.77
N ALA A 90 14.96 8.26 15.59
CA ALA A 90 16.12 7.42 15.85
C ALA A 90 16.37 6.41 14.71
N SER A 91 17.64 6.11 14.41
CA SER A 91 17.99 5.21 13.29
C SER A 91 17.66 3.74 13.54
N THR A 92 17.39 3.35 14.79
CA THR A 92 16.99 1.98 15.16
C THR A 92 15.49 1.86 15.45
N GLU A 93 14.73 2.89 15.11
CA GLU A 93 13.28 2.92 15.30
C GLU A 93 12.59 2.08 14.23
N ALA A 94 11.56 1.34 14.64
CA ALA A 94 10.64 0.65 13.74
C ALA A 94 9.22 1.12 14.08
N ALA A 95 8.42 1.38 13.04
CA ALA A 95 7.07 1.88 13.18
C ALA A 95 6.10 1.04 12.36
N THR A 96 5.00 0.62 13.00
CA THR A 96 3.88 0.00 12.28
C THR A 96 3.11 1.07 11.53
N MET A 97 2.96 0.90 10.22
CA MET A 97 2.26 1.82 9.32
C MET A 97 0.98 1.17 8.81
N THR A 98 -0.16 1.78 9.10
CA THR A 98 -1.47 1.23 8.73
C THR A 98 -2.42 2.30 8.24
N PHE A 99 -3.25 1.96 7.25
CA PHE A 99 -4.46 2.69 6.94
C PHE A 99 -5.60 1.70 6.64
N SER A 100 -6.84 2.14 6.83
CA SER A 100 -8.01 1.37 6.42
C SER A 100 -9.12 2.32 6.03
N VAL A 101 -9.43 2.41 4.74
CA VAL A 101 -10.44 3.35 4.24
C VAL A 101 -11.30 2.76 3.12
N PRO A 102 -12.58 3.15 3.05
CA PRO A 102 -13.41 2.93 1.88
C PRO A 102 -13.10 3.98 0.79
N PHE A 103 -13.25 3.59 -0.47
CA PHE A 103 -13.12 4.47 -1.63
C PHE A 103 -14.03 3.99 -2.78
N ARG A 104 -14.38 4.92 -3.66
CA ARG A 104 -15.21 4.66 -4.84
C ARG A 104 -14.33 4.43 -6.06
N VAL A 105 -14.74 3.48 -6.90
CA VAL A 105 -14.13 3.21 -8.20
C VAL A 105 -15.22 3.25 -9.27
N ASP A 106 -15.04 4.08 -10.30
CA ASP A 106 -16.05 4.31 -11.33
C ASP A 106 -15.90 3.40 -12.57
N GLY A 107 -14.81 2.64 -12.68
CA GLY A 107 -14.53 1.75 -13.81
C GLY A 107 -13.32 0.86 -13.59
N ALA A 108 -12.67 0.40 -14.66
CA ALA A 108 -11.39 -0.28 -14.53
C ALA A 108 -10.34 0.67 -13.92
N ALA A 109 -9.58 0.19 -12.95
CA ALA A 109 -8.63 1.03 -12.23
C ALA A 109 -7.44 0.23 -11.69
N THR A 110 -6.34 0.94 -11.44
CA THR A 110 -5.15 0.39 -10.80
C THR A 110 -4.96 1.04 -9.43
N LEU A 111 -4.70 0.21 -8.43
CA LEU A 111 -4.32 0.60 -7.08
C LEU A 111 -2.84 0.34 -6.85
N GLN A 112 -2.19 1.26 -6.15
CA GLN A 112 -0.79 1.18 -5.75
C GLN A 112 -0.61 1.77 -4.34
N VAL A 113 0.25 1.19 -3.51
CA VAL A 113 0.70 1.82 -2.26
C VAL A 113 2.06 2.47 -2.52
N VAL A 114 2.18 3.77 -2.33
CA VAL A 114 3.38 4.54 -2.72
C VAL A 114 4.06 5.10 -1.48
N ALA A 115 5.38 4.90 -1.40
CA ALA A 115 6.22 5.50 -0.38
C ALA A 115 6.65 6.92 -0.79
N SER A 116 6.58 7.87 0.14
CA SER A 116 6.89 9.28 -0.17
C SER A 116 8.39 9.60 -0.25
N GLN A 117 9.24 8.78 0.35
CA GLN A 117 10.67 9.05 0.50
C GLN A 117 11.52 7.80 0.29
N ALA A 118 12.78 8.01 -0.11
CA ALA A 118 13.83 6.98 -0.09
C ALA A 118 14.51 6.92 1.29
N GLY A 119 15.36 5.91 1.51
CA GLY A 119 16.12 5.76 2.75
C GLY A 119 15.34 5.08 3.88
N PHE A 120 14.31 4.32 3.54
CA PHE A 120 13.55 3.50 4.50
C PHE A 120 13.41 2.09 3.95
N LEU A 121 13.19 1.15 4.85
CA LEU A 121 12.78 -0.21 4.53
C LEU A 121 11.32 -0.37 4.93
N PHE A 122 10.55 -1.01 4.05
CA PHE A 122 9.31 -1.67 4.44
C PHE A 122 9.55 -3.17 4.55
N ASP A 123 8.96 -3.77 5.58
CA ASP A 123 8.95 -5.21 5.83
C ASP A 123 7.56 -5.65 6.29
N ASP A 124 7.25 -6.94 6.14
CA ASP A 124 5.99 -7.57 6.54
C ASP A 124 4.77 -6.76 6.07
N ILE A 125 4.76 -6.37 4.79
CA ILE A 125 3.66 -5.58 4.23
C ILE A 125 2.52 -6.48 3.76
N ALA A 126 1.29 -6.02 3.93
CA ALA A 126 0.15 -6.56 3.21
C ALA A 126 -0.86 -5.49 2.84
N LEU A 127 -1.59 -5.79 1.77
CA LEU A 127 -2.77 -5.06 1.36
C LEU A 127 -3.93 -6.04 1.18
N THR A 128 -5.03 -5.75 1.88
CA THR A 128 -6.31 -6.41 1.66
C THR A 128 -7.26 -5.45 0.96
N VAL A 129 -7.90 -5.89 -0.11
CA VAL A 129 -8.91 -5.11 -0.84
C VAL A 129 -10.21 -5.90 -0.95
N ILE A 130 -11.30 -5.30 -0.49
CA ILE A 130 -12.63 -5.91 -0.45
C ILE A 130 -13.59 -5.04 -1.24
N ARG A 131 -14.35 -5.63 -2.17
CA ARG A 131 -15.48 -4.96 -2.80
C ARG A 131 -16.67 -5.01 -1.84
N LEU A 132 -17.19 -3.86 -1.45
CA LEU A 132 -18.32 -3.73 -0.53
C LEU A 132 -19.67 -3.76 -1.25
N GLY A 133 -19.72 -3.37 -2.53
CA GLY A 133 -20.95 -3.36 -3.32
C GLY A 133 -20.91 -2.31 -4.42
N ASP A 134 -22.08 -2.03 -5.00
CA ASP A 134 -22.25 -1.01 -6.03
C ASP A 134 -22.27 0.39 -5.40
N ALA A 135 -21.82 1.39 -6.15
CA ALA A 135 -21.95 2.79 -5.80
C ALA A 135 -23.22 3.33 -6.47
N SER A 136 -24.35 3.25 -5.76
CA SER A 136 -25.65 3.76 -6.24
C SER A 136 -25.61 5.25 -6.58
#